data_AF-A0A926K6S3-F1
#
_entry.id   AF-A0A926K6S3-F1
#
_cell.length_a   1.000
_cell.length_b   1.000
_cell.length_c   1.000
_cell.angle_alpha   90.00
_cell.angle_beta   90.00
_cell.angle_gamma   90.00
#
_symmetry.space_group_name_H-M   'P 1'
#
loop_
_entity.id
_entity.type
_entity.pdbx_description
1 polymer ?
#
loop_
_entity_poly.entity_id
_entity_poly.type
_entity_poly.pdbx_seq_one_letter_code
_entity_poly.pdbx_strand_id
1 'polypeptide(L)'
;MSALGMLGGEVDGGVRCSRAGCRDRADWAIEWRNPKIHSQDRRKTWLACEAHRSVLEEFLAARDFPLHVVPVSALDSASTGTDLKEHDA
;
A
#
# COMPACT_ATOMS: atom_id res chain seq x y z
N MET A 1 14.44 -30.81 -5.73
CA MET A 1 15.42 -30.07 -4.92
C MET A 1 15.39 -28.61 -5.33
N SER A 2 14.39 -27.87 -4.84
CA SER A 2 14.26 -26.44 -5.11
C SER A 2 15.04 -25.70 -4.04
N ALA A 3 16.20 -25.16 -4.43
CA ALA A 3 17.09 -24.42 -3.54
C ALA A 3 16.53 -23.02 -3.28
N LEU A 4 16.09 -22.83 -2.04
CA LEU A 4 16.21 -21.64 -1.20
C LEU A 4 16.03 -20.26 -1.87
N GLY A 5 14.81 -19.73 -1.72
CA GLY A 5 14.58 -18.30 -1.55
C GLY A 5 15.25 -17.84 -0.26
N MET A 6 16.44 -17.25 -0.41
CA MET A 6 17.11 -16.45 0.61
C MET A 6 17.21 -15.04 0.06
N LEU A 7 16.37 -14.15 0.59
CA LEU A 7 16.63 -12.76 0.95
C LEU A 7 15.31 -12.24 1.52
N GLY A 8 15.12 -12.48 2.82
CA GLY A 8 14.19 -11.70 3.62
C GLY A 8 14.64 -10.25 3.52
N GLY A 9 14.00 -9.49 2.63
CA GLY A 9 14.11 -8.05 2.65
C GLY A 9 13.55 -7.61 3.99
N GLU A 10 14.40 -7.01 4.80
CA GLU A 10 13.96 -6.00 5.75
C GLU A 10 12.97 -5.10 4.99
N VAL A 11 11.68 -5.29 5.25
CA VAL A 11 10.71 -4.28 4.88
C VAL A 11 10.98 -3.17 5.89
N ASP A 12 11.92 -2.28 5.55
CA ASP A 12 11.92 -0.96 6.15
C ASP A 12 10.53 -0.40 5.86
N GLY A 13 9.64 -0.59 6.83
CA GLY A 13 8.22 -0.27 6.79
C GLY A 13 7.97 1.23 6.78
N GLY A 14 8.93 2.01 6.27
CA GLY A 14 8.87 3.44 6.12
C GLY A 14 8.27 3.80 4.77
N VAL A 15 6.95 3.78 4.68
CA VAL A 15 6.13 4.62 3.79
C VAL A 15 6.78 4.99 2.44
N ARG A 16 7.26 4.02 1.64
CA ARG A 16 7.99 4.30 0.39
C ARG A 16 7.03 4.40 -0.79
N CYS A 17 7.27 5.34 -1.70
CA CYS A 17 6.49 5.41 -2.95
C CYS A 17 6.51 4.09 -3.75
N SER A 18 5.34 3.66 -4.23
CA SER A 18 5.14 2.45 -5.02
C SER A 18 5.56 2.59 -6.49
N ARG A 19 5.89 3.80 -6.94
CA ARG A 19 6.42 4.01 -8.29
C ARG A 19 7.76 3.28 -8.43
N ALA A 20 7.89 2.48 -9.48
CA ALA A 20 9.13 1.78 -9.78
C ALA A 20 10.31 2.76 -9.88
N GLY A 21 11.41 2.47 -9.19
CA GLY A 21 12.60 3.33 -9.13
C GLY A 21 12.52 4.54 -8.19
N CYS A 22 11.35 4.95 -7.72
CA CYS A 22 11.22 6.06 -6.76
C CYS A 22 11.55 5.59 -5.35
N ARG A 23 12.41 6.31 -4.63
CA ARG A 23 12.79 5.99 -3.24
C ARG A 23 12.28 7.03 -2.23
N ASP A 24 11.46 7.97 -2.70
CA ASP A 24 10.94 9.05 -1.86
C ASP A 24 9.92 8.53 -0.85
N ARG A 25 9.79 9.28 0.23
CA ARG A 25 8.74 9.10 1.23
C ARG A 25 7.37 9.36 0.59
N ALA A 26 6.41 8.51 0.91
CA ALA A 26 5.03 8.65 0.52
C ALA A 26 4.24 9.40 1.59
N ASP A 27 3.47 10.36 1.11
CA ASP A 27 2.54 11.16 1.91
C ASP A 27 1.09 10.74 1.65
N TRP A 28 0.86 10.05 0.53
CA TRP A 28 -0.46 9.60 0.07
C TRP A 28 -0.55 8.10 -0.08
N ALA A 29 -1.74 7.57 0.17
CA ALA A 29 -2.10 6.21 -0.15
C ALA A 29 -3.30 6.19 -1.09
N ILE A 30 -3.21 5.33 -2.10
CA ILE A 30 -4.18 5.14 -3.15
C ILE A 30 -4.73 3.73 -3.00
N GLU A 31 -5.93 3.63 -2.44
CA GLU A 31 -6.69 2.40 -2.37
C GLU A 31 -7.40 2.20 -3.71
N TRP A 32 -7.23 1.06 -4.35
CA TRP A 32 -7.80 0.82 -5.67
C TRP A 32 -8.22 -0.62 -5.87
N ARG A 33 -9.10 -0.83 -6.86
CA ARG A 33 -9.61 -2.17 -7.23
C ARG A 33 -9.55 -2.37 -8.73
N ASN A 34 -9.14 -3.57 -9.15
CA ASN A 34 -9.35 -4.03 -10.52
C ASN A 34 -10.69 -4.80 -10.62
N PRO A 35 -11.78 -4.20 -11.11
CA PRO A 35 -13.09 -4.84 -11.15
C PRO A 35 -13.15 -6.04 -12.12
N LYS A 36 -12.16 -6.19 -13.02
CA LYS A 36 -12.09 -7.31 -13.96
C LYS A 36 -11.71 -8.63 -13.29
N ILE A 37 -11.03 -8.59 -12.14
CA ILE A 37 -10.49 -9.78 -11.47
C ILE A 37 -10.72 -9.82 -9.95
N HIS A 38 -11.22 -8.73 -9.34
CA HIS A 38 -11.43 -8.65 -7.90
C HIS A 38 -12.89 -8.32 -7.58
N SER A 39 -13.47 -9.09 -6.65
CA SER A 39 -14.73 -8.77 -6.00
C SER A 39 -14.61 -7.44 -5.23
N GLN A 40 -15.74 -6.85 -4.86
CA GLN A 40 -15.77 -5.52 -4.21
C GLN A 40 -15.00 -5.46 -2.89
N ASP A 41 -14.84 -6.59 -2.23
CA ASP A 41 -14.15 -6.75 -0.94
C ASP A 41 -12.61 -6.62 -1.06
N ARG A 42 -12.04 -6.90 -2.23
CA ARG A 42 -10.58 -6.91 -2.39
C ARG A 42 -10.06 -5.62 -3.02
N ARG A 43 -9.42 -4.79 -2.18
CA ARG A 43 -8.69 -3.60 -2.59
C ARG A 43 -7.18 -3.79 -2.42
N LYS A 44 -6.41 -3.08 -3.22
CA LYS A 44 -4.96 -2.96 -3.08
C LYS A 44 -4.63 -1.53 -2.70
N THR A 45 -3.51 -1.34 -2.01
CA THR A 45 -3.02 -0.02 -1.62
C THR A 45 -1.68 0.24 -2.30
N TRP A 46 -1.57 1.39 -2.95
CA TRP A 46 -0.30 1.94 -3.43
C TRP A 46 0.05 3.19 -2.65
N LEU A 47 1.32 3.35 -2.31
CA LEU A 47 1.83 4.55 -1.64
C LEU A 47 2.41 5.52 -2.68
N ALA A 48 2.20 6.82 -2.49
CA ALA A 48 2.65 7.85 -3.42
C ALA A 48 3.28 9.04 -2.69
N CYS A 49 4.45 9.48 -3.16
CA CYS A 49 4.98 10.80 -2.83
C CYS A 49 4.23 11.88 -3.63
N GLU A 50 4.38 13.14 -3.22
CA GLU A 50 3.73 14.28 -3.89
C GLU A 50 3.99 14.30 -5.40
N ALA A 51 5.22 14.02 -5.84
CA ALA A 51 5.61 14.04 -7.25
C ALA A 51 4.93 12.93 -8.10
N HIS A 52 4.54 11.81 -7.49
CA HIS A 52 4.04 10.64 -8.21
C HIS A 52 2.57 10.32 -7.97
N ARG A 53 1.91 11.04 -7.06
CA ARG A 53 0.49 10.89 -6.76
C ARG A 53 -0.36 10.96 -8.03
N SER A 54 -0.32 12.08 -8.75
CA SER A 54 -1.15 12.30 -9.95
C SER A 54 -0.90 11.24 -11.02
N VAL A 55 0.36 10.86 -11.26
CA VAL A 55 0.69 9.86 -12.28
C VAL A 55 0.07 8.48 -11.96
N LEU A 56 0.07 8.08 -10.69
CA LEU A 56 -0.53 6.80 -10.28
C LEU A 56 -2.06 6.86 -10.33
N GLU A 57 -2.66 7.99 -9.94
CA GLU A 57 -4.11 8.20 -10.05
C GLU A 57 -4.57 8.17 -11.51
N GLU A 58 -3.90 8.91 -12.40
CA GLU A 58 -4.20 8.95 -13.83
C GLU A 58 -4.07 7.56 -14.47
N PHE A 59 -3.07 6.78 -14.06
CA PHE A 59 -2.91 5.41 -14.54
C PHE A 59 -4.13 4.54 -14.19
N LEU A 60 -4.67 4.67 -12.99
CA LEU A 60 -5.85 3.91 -12.55
C LEU A 60 -7.13 4.44 -13.21
N ALA A 61 -7.29 5.76 -13.27
CA ALA A 61 -8.43 6.43 -13.89
C ALA A 61 -8.55 6.09 -15.38
N ALA A 62 -7.44 6.09 -16.12
CA ALA A 62 -7.42 5.71 -17.54
C ALA A 62 -7.83 4.25 -17.82
N ARG A 63 -7.97 3.42 -16.76
CA ARG A 63 -8.40 2.01 -16.84
C ARG A 63 -9.78 1.80 -16.22
N ASP A 64 -10.47 2.86 -15.83
CA ASP A 64 -11.74 2.84 -15.10
C ASP A 64 -11.66 2.02 -13.80
N PHE A 65 -10.50 2.03 -13.15
CA PHE A 65 -10.32 1.35 -11.87
C PHE A 65 -10.80 2.26 -10.75
N PRO A 66 -11.81 1.84 -9.94
CA PRO A 66 -12.22 2.61 -8.79
C PRO A 66 -11.03 2.82 -7.85
N LEU A 67 -10.79 4.06 -7.47
CA LEU A 67 -9.74 4.45 -6.53
C LEU A 67 -10.26 5.42 -5.47
N HIS A 68 -9.58 5.43 -4.32
CA HIS A 68 -9.76 6.40 -3.24
C HIS A 68 -8.38 6.80 -2.74
N VAL A 69 -8.18 8.10 -2.48
CA VAL A 69 -6.89 8.66 -2.11
C VAL A 69 -7.00 9.27 -0.72
N VAL A 70 -6.14 8.83 0.18
CA VAL A 70 -6.10 9.26 1.58
C VAL A 70 -4.66 9.60 1.97
N PRO A 71 -4.44 10.48 2.96
CA PRO A 71 -3.10 10.67 3.50
C PRO A 71 -2.60 9.38 4.16
N VAL A 72 -1.30 9.07 4.02
CA VAL A 72 -0.69 7.86 4.61
C VAL A 72 -0.86 7.82 6.12
N SER A 73 -0.86 8.98 6.78
CA SER A 73 -1.11 9.10 8.22
C SER A 73 -2.49 8.57 8.65
N ALA A 74 -3.46 8.48 7.74
CA ALA A 74 -4.77 7.88 8.03
C ALA A 74 -4.76 6.35 7.95
N LEU A 75 -3.80 5.73 7.25
CA LEU A 75 -3.67 4.27 7.16
C LEU A 75 -2.94 3.64 8.35
N ASP A 76 -1.98 4.36 8.94
CA ASP A 76 -1.20 3.89 10.09
C ASP A 76 -2.13 3.54 11.27
N SER A 77 -3.17 4.35 11.48
CA SER A 77 -4.20 4.12 12.50
C SER A 77 -5.07 2.88 12.28
N ALA A 78 -5.09 2.31 11.06
CA ALA A 78 -5.90 1.14 10.73
C ALA A 78 -5.12 -0.19 10.79
N SER A 79 -3.78 -0.13 10.89
CA SER A 79 -2.92 -1.33 10.89
C SER A 79 -2.36 -1.69 12.27
N THR A 80 -2.75 -0.96 13.33
CA THR A 80 -2.40 -1.34 14.71
C THR A 80 -3.27 -2.50 15.18
N GLY A 81 -2.96 -3.71 14.72
CA GLY A 81 -3.29 -4.93 15.44
C GLY A 81 -2.58 -4.89 16.79
N THR A 82 -3.24 -4.27 17.77
CA THR A 82 -2.79 -4.27 19.16
C THR A 82 -3.13 -5.65 19.73
N ASP A 83 -2.24 -6.62 19.59
CA ASP A 83 -2.22 -7.77 20.52
C ASP A 83 -1.59 -7.27 21.82
N LEU A 84 -2.34 -6.46 22.58
CA LEU A 84 -2.14 -6.38 24.02
C LEU A 84 -2.86 -7.59 24.60
N LYS A 85 -2.18 -8.73 24.61
CA LYS A 85 -2.56 -9.79 25.53
C LYS A 85 -2.04 -9.43 26.92
N GLU A 86 -2.75 -8.54 27.59
CA GLU A 86 -2.79 -8.57 29.06
C GLU A 86 -3.43 -9.91 29.45
N HIS A 87 -2.66 -10.77 30.11
CA HIS A 87 -3.20 -11.88 30.88
C HIS A 87 -2.35 -12.10 32.13
N ASP A 88 -2.89 -11.54 33.22
CA ASP A 88 -2.89 -12.02 34.59
C ASP A 88 -1.61 -12.11 35.44
N ALA A 89 -1.71 -11.36 36.55
CA ALA A 89 -1.37 -11.70 37.94
C ALA A 89 0.09 -11.57 38.41
#